data_AF-A0A0B7KJX9-F1
#
_entry.id   AF-A0A0B7KJX9-F1
#
_cell.length_a   1.000
_cell.length_b   1.000
_cell.length_c   1.000
_cell.angle_alpha   90.00
_cell.angle_beta   90.00
_cell.angle_gamma   90.00
#
_symmetry.space_group_name_H-M   'P 1'
#
loop_
_entity.id
_entity.type
_entity.pdbx_description
1 polymer ?
#
loop_
_entity_poly.entity_id
_entity_poly.type
_entity_poly.pdbx_seq_one_letter_code
_entity_poly.pdbx_strand_id
1 'polypeptide(L)'
;MSTFVHRVIPAPEGSGSQFSNECLESSRNAIKCHLNGLGTLGDSAYLKQTYVSWTMMLTPFAPFFILFCHVIERVDIEDLNLLKAFAESLDKLKEASDTAQKLFSLCKTMCDVACAYHEDIWQGDQDGALNHEYDEFMGQMGLGAPGAAGV
;
A
#
# COMPACT_ATOMS: atom_id res chain seq x y z
N MET A 1 16.01 -27.80 -12.04
CA MET A 1 14.73 -27.25 -11.56
C MET A 1 14.87 -26.98 -10.07
N SER A 2 15.58 -25.91 -9.72
CA SER A 2 15.92 -25.59 -8.33
C SER A 2 16.07 -24.08 -8.19
N THR A 3 15.01 -23.39 -7.74
CA THR A 3 15.06 -22.06 -7.09
C THR A 3 13.64 -21.56 -6.81
N PHE A 4 13.00 -22.11 -5.78
CA PHE A 4 11.81 -21.52 -5.13
C PHE A 4 12.03 -21.47 -3.61
N VAL A 5 13.26 -21.11 -3.20
CA VAL A 5 13.67 -21.02 -1.79
C VAL A 5 14.27 -19.64 -1.52
N HIS A 6 13.48 -18.60 -1.73
CA HIS A 6 13.66 -17.35 -1.00
C HIS A 6 12.27 -16.87 -0.58
N ARG A 7 11.72 -17.56 0.42
CA ARG A 7 10.65 -17.00 1.23
C ARG A 7 11.22 -15.79 1.96
N VAL A 8 10.50 -14.69 1.79
CA VAL A 8 10.41 -13.51 2.67
C VAL A 8 11.10 -13.74 4.01
N ILE A 9 12.23 -13.07 4.22
CA ILE A 9 12.87 -12.99 5.54
C ILE A 9 12.02 -11.98 6.32
N PRO A 10 11.28 -12.39 7.36
CA PRO A 10 10.58 -11.44 8.22
C PRO A 10 11.62 -10.57 8.92
N ALA A 11 11.34 -9.27 9.01
CA ALA A 11 12.18 -8.34 9.76
C ALA A 11 12.39 -8.81 11.21
N PRO A 12 13.55 -8.53 11.82
CA PRO A 12 13.90 -9.00 13.15
C PRO A 12 12.85 -8.59 14.20
N GLU A 13 12.57 -9.50 15.13
CA GLU A 13 11.60 -9.31 16.21
C GLU A 13 11.94 -8.03 17.00
N GLY A 14 11.00 -7.08 17.05
CA GLY A 14 11.17 -5.78 17.69
C GLY A 14 11.35 -4.59 16.73
N SER A 15 11.48 -4.83 15.42
CA SER A 15 11.33 -3.78 14.42
C SER A 15 9.85 -3.63 14.06
N GLY A 16 9.24 -2.47 14.32
CA GLY A 16 7.82 -2.25 14.02
C GLY A 16 7.49 -2.14 12.52
N SER A 17 8.22 -2.84 11.64
CA SER A 17 8.03 -2.91 10.18
C SER A 17 8.44 -4.29 9.67
N GLN A 18 7.61 -4.94 8.85
CA GLN A 18 7.93 -6.22 8.21
C GLN A 18 9.10 -6.16 7.21
N PHE A 19 9.43 -4.96 6.71
CA PHE A 19 10.50 -4.73 5.72
C PHE A 19 11.58 -3.79 6.25
N SER A 20 12.83 -3.97 5.79
CA SER A 20 13.93 -3.03 6.06
C SER A 20 13.74 -1.72 5.30
N ASN A 21 14.29 -0.61 5.83
CA ASN A 21 14.25 0.68 5.15
C ASN A 21 14.89 0.65 3.75
N GLU A 22 15.97 -0.13 3.58
CA GLU A 22 16.63 -0.32 2.29
C GLU A 22 15.71 -1.00 1.27
N CYS A 23 14.90 -1.97 1.72
CA CYS A 23 13.92 -2.65 0.90
C CYS A 23 12.78 -1.72 0.47
N LEU A 24 12.31 -0.88 1.39
CA LEU A 24 11.28 0.13 1.12
C LEU A 24 11.79 1.19 0.12
N GLU A 25 12.97 1.76 0.35
CA GLU A 25 13.57 2.74 -0.56
C GLU A 25 13.83 2.17 -1.96
N SER A 26 14.34 0.94 -2.05
CA SER A 26 14.50 0.24 -3.32
C SER A 26 13.16 0.05 -4.03
N SER A 27 12.11 -0.32 -3.29
CA SER A 27 10.76 -0.50 -3.84
C SER A 27 10.17 0.81 -4.34
N ARG A 28 10.30 1.91 -3.58
CA ARG A 28 9.90 3.26 -4.00
C ARG A 28 10.61 3.69 -5.27
N ASN A 29 11.93 3.48 -5.33
CA ASN A 29 12.73 3.80 -6.51
C ASN A 29 12.31 2.98 -7.73
N ALA A 30 12.03 1.69 -7.57
CA ALA A 30 11.55 0.84 -8.66
C ALA A 30 10.22 1.36 -9.25
N ILE A 31 9.26 1.75 -8.40
CA ILE A 31 7.98 2.32 -8.85
C ILE A 31 8.19 3.68 -9.53
N LYS A 32 9.01 4.57 -8.95
CA LYS A 32 9.33 5.87 -9.55
C LYS A 32 10.00 5.73 -10.92
N CYS A 33 10.94 4.79 -11.06
CA CYS A 33 11.59 4.47 -12.34
C CYS A 33 10.58 3.96 -13.38
N HIS A 34 9.62 3.11 -12.97
CA HIS A 34 8.53 2.67 -13.85
C HIS A 34 7.69 3.85 -14.33
N LEU A 35 7.26 4.72 -13.41
CA LEU A 35 6.42 5.89 -13.73
C LEU A 35 7.13 6.84 -14.69
N ASN A 36 8.41 7.12 -14.44
CA ASN A 36 9.23 7.93 -15.33
C ASN A 36 9.44 7.27 -16.70
N GLY A 37 9.70 5.96 -16.72
CA GLY A 37 9.81 5.17 -17.94
C GLY A 37 8.56 5.32 -18.81
N LEU A 38 7.38 5.10 -18.24
CA LEU A 38 6.11 5.29 -18.97
C LEU A 38 5.85 6.73 -19.39
N GLY A 39 6.28 7.73 -18.63
CA GLY A 39 6.20 9.13 -19.03
C GLY A 39 7.06 9.47 -20.26
N THR A 40 8.17 8.74 -20.46
CA THR A 40 9.07 8.93 -21.61
C THR A 40 8.67 8.11 -22.84
N LEU A 41 7.92 7.03 -22.66
CA LEU A 41 7.26 6.33 -23.75
C LEU A 41 6.08 7.18 -24.24
N GLY A 42 6.25 7.93 -25.32
CA GLY A 42 5.15 8.62 -26.00
C GLY A 42 4.03 7.66 -26.47
N ASP A 43 3.08 8.14 -27.28
CA ASP A 43 1.88 7.36 -27.67
C ASP A 43 2.10 6.19 -28.64
N SER A 44 3.35 5.79 -28.87
CA SER A 44 3.67 4.65 -29.72
C SER A 44 3.21 3.33 -29.10
N ALA A 45 2.16 2.74 -29.66
CA ALA A 45 1.67 1.41 -29.29
C ALA A 45 2.76 0.33 -29.37
N TYR A 46 3.68 0.45 -30.33
CA TYR A 46 4.83 -0.46 -30.48
C TYR A 46 5.81 -0.37 -29.30
N LEU A 47 6.11 0.84 -28.83
CA LEU A 47 6.97 1.03 -27.65
C LEU A 47 6.29 0.52 -26.38
N LYS A 48 4.98 0.80 -26.22
CA LYS A 48 4.17 0.28 -25.09
C LYS A 48 4.16 -1.25 -25.09
N GLN A 49 3.94 -1.88 -26.24
CA GLN A 49 3.90 -3.35 -26.35
C GLN A 49 5.28 -4.00 -26.15
N THR A 50 6.35 -3.36 -26.64
CA THR A 50 7.72 -3.82 -26.39
C THR A 50 8.09 -3.72 -24.91
N TYR A 51 7.69 -2.63 -24.25
CA TYR A 51 7.90 -2.41 -22.82
C TYR A 51 7.16 -3.46 -21.96
N VAL A 52 5.89 -3.73 -22.28
CA VAL A 52 5.11 -4.80 -21.64
C VAL A 52 5.77 -6.18 -21.84
N SER A 53 6.28 -6.44 -23.05
CA SER A 53 6.85 -7.74 -23.42
C SER A 53 8.22 -8.03 -22.79
N TRP A 54 9.03 -7.02 -22.48
CA TRP A 54 10.44 -7.24 -22.12
C TRP A 54 10.78 -7.09 -20.63
N THR A 55 9.92 -6.53 -19.76
CA THR A 55 10.37 -6.27 -18.37
C THR A 55 9.29 -6.24 -17.28
N MET A 56 7.99 -6.30 -17.60
CA MET A 56 7.02 -5.61 -16.74
C MET A 56 6.22 -6.37 -15.70
N MET A 57 5.99 -7.69 -15.78
CA MET A 57 4.89 -8.21 -14.94
C MET A 57 5.33 -8.81 -13.59
N LEU A 58 6.55 -9.33 -13.48
CA LEU A 58 7.03 -9.99 -12.26
C LEU A 58 7.89 -9.08 -11.37
N THR A 59 8.67 -8.17 -11.96
CA THR A 59 9.62 -7.33 -11.22
C THR A 59 8.99 -6.14 -10.48
N PRO A 60 7.98 -5.41 -10.99
CA PRO A 60 7.33 -4.31 -10.24
C PRO A 60 6.19 -4.78 -9.34
N PHE A 61 5.66 -6.01 -9.50
CA PHE A 61 4.66 -6.55 -8.59
C PHE A 61 5.21 -6.74 -7.17
N ALA A 62 6.47 -7.15 -7.03
CA ALA A 62 7.12 -7.27 -5.73
C ALA A 62 7.27 -5.92 -5.01
N PRO A 63 7.83 -4.85 -5.62
CA PRO A 63 7.81 -3.48 -5.08
C PRO A 63 6.43 -2.97 -4.69
N PHE A 64 5.42 -3.19 -5.54
CA PHE A 64 4.04 -2.80 -5.23
C PHE A 64 3.54 -3.51 -3.97
N PHE A 65 3.74 -4.82 -3.87
CA PHE A 65 3.29 -5.60 -2.71
C PHE A 65 4.03 -5.19 -1.42
N ILE A 66 5.34 -4.96 -1.50
CA ILE A 66 6.16 -4.48 -0.37
C ILE A 66 5.61 -3.16 0.18
N LEU A 67 5.36 -2.17 -0.70
CA LEU A 67 4.81 -0.88 -0.28
C LEU A 67 3.36 -1.00 0.19
N PHE A 68 2.53 -1.83 -0.44
CA PHE A 68 1.17 -2.07 0.03
C PHE A 68 1.14 -2.57 1.47
N CYS A 69 1.95 -3.59 1.80
CA CYS A 69 2.05 -4.09 3.16
C CYS A 69 2.54 -2.99 4.13
N HIS A 70 3.48 -2.15 3.69
CA HIS A 70 3.95 -1.02 4.49
C HIS A 70 2.86 0.02 4.77
N VAL A 71 2.03 0.35 3.76
CA VAL A 71 0.88 1.26 3.91
C VAL A 71 -0.11 0.71 4.93
N ILE A 72 -0.44 -0.58 4.87
CA ILE A 72 -1.35 -1.20 5.86
C ILE A 72 -0.73 -1.19 7.26
N GLU A 73 0.57 -1.43 7.39
CA GLU A 73 1.26 -1.49 8.68
C GLU A 73 1.42 -0.11 9.33
N ARG A 74 1.71 0.94 8.54
CA ARG A 74 2.08 2.27 9.06
C ARG A 74 1.10 3.39 8.74
N VAL A 75 0.06 3.11 7.96
CA VAL A 75 -0.89 4.13 7.50
C VAL A 75 -0.14 5.23 6.70
N ASP A 76 0.86 4.84 5.91
CA ASP A 76 1.73 5.77 5.19
C ASP A 76 1.02 6.32 3.94
N ILE A 77 0.67 7.61 3.99
CA ILE A 77 -0.08 8.29 2.92
C ILE A 77 0.80 8.51 1.67
N GLU A 78 2.11 8.71 1.83
CA GLU A 78 3.01 8.97 0.72
C GLU A 78 3.16 7.73 -0.16
N ASP A 79 3.36 6.58 0.46
CA ASP A 79 3.42 5.29 -0.23
C ASP A 79 2.05 4.91 -0.82
N LEU A 80 0.93 5.22 -0.14
CA LEU A 80 -0.41 5.03 -0.71
C LEU A 80 -0.60 5.84 -2.00
N ASN A 81 -0.17 7.11 -2.02
CA ASN A 81 -0.23 7.93 -3.21
C ASN A 81 0.66 7.40 -4.34
N LEU A 82 1.84 6.86 -4.00
CA LEU A 82 2.73 6.23 -4.96
C LEU A 82 2.13 4.96 -5.59
N LEU A 83 1.43 4.14 -4.78
CA LEU A 83 0.70 2.95 -5.25
C LEU A 83 -0.45 3.33 -6.19
N LYS A 84 -1.21 4.38 -5.86
CA LYS A 84 -2.28 4.91 -6.72
C LYS A 84 -1.74 5.38 -8.07
N ALA A 85 -0.67 6.17 -8.08
CA ALA A 85 -0.03 6.63 -9.30
C ALA A 85 0.45 5.47 -10.18
N PHE A 86 0.97 4.40 -9.57
CA PHE A 86 1.33 3.17 -10.28
C PHE A 86 0.12 2.43 -10.84
N ALA A 87 -0.97 2.30 -10.08
CA ALA A 87 -2.19 1.69 -10.62
C ALA A 87 -2.77 2.49 -11.81
N GLU A 88 -2.72 3.81 -11.75
CA GLU A 88 -3.14 4.69 -12.85
C GLU A 88 -2.24 4.57 -14.09
N SER A 89 -0.93 4.39 -13.92
CA SER A 89 -0.03 4.17 -15.05
C SER A 89 -0.30 2.84 -15.76
N LEU A 90 -0.74 1.81 -15.02
CA LEU A 90 -1.16 0.53 -15.58
C LEU A 90 -2.48 0.61 -16.36
N ASP A 91 -3.39 1.54 -16.02
CA ASP A 91 -4.63 1.75 -16.78
C ASP A 91 -4.33 2.10 -18.26
N LYS A 92 -3.24 2.84 -18.50
CA LYS A 92 -2.76 3.20 -19.84
C LYS A 92 -2.20 2.02 -20.63
N LEU A 93 -1.89 0.91 -19.95
CA LEU A 93 -1.30 -0.30 -20.52
C LEU A 93 -2.28 -1.47 -20.59
N LYS A 94 -3.46 -1.38 -19.97
CA LYS A 94 -4.39 -2.51 -19.84
C LYS A 94 -4.82 -3.10 -21.18
N GLU A 95 -4.95 -2.27 -22.21
CA GLU A 95 -5.34 -2.67 -23.57
C GLU A 95 -4.19 -3.35 -24.34
N ALA A 96 -2.96 -3.32 -23.81
CA ALA A 96 -1.81 -3.94 -24.47
C ALA A 96 -1.80 -5.48 -24.32
N SER A 97 -2.42 -6.04 -23.26
CA SER A 97 -2.57 -7.48 -23.07
C SER A 97 -3.52 -7.83 -21.91
N ASP A 98 -4.17 -9.01 -21.97
CA ASP A 98 -4.96 -9.58 -20.87
C ASP A 98 -4.19 -9.61 -19.54
N THR A 99 -2.89 -9.86 -19.64
CA THR A 99 -1.95 -9.89 -18.53
C THR A 99 -1.84 -8.52 -17.86
N ALA A 100 -1.67 -7.45 -18.64
CA ALA A 100 -1.65 -6.08 -18.13
C ALA A 100 -3.00 -5.69 -17.50
N GLN A 101 -4.12 -6.10 -18.11
CA GLN A 101 -5.46 -5.86 -17.56
C GLN A 101 -5.67 -6.54 -16.19
N LYS A 102 -5.19 -7.79 -16.02
CA LYS A 102 -5.24 -8.49 -14.74
C LYS A 102 -4.39 -7.80 -13.67
N LEU A 103 -3.18 -7.37 -14.04
CA LEU A 103 -2.29 -6.63 -13.13
C LEU A 103 -2.93 -5.31 -12.69
N PHE A 104 -3.50 -4.54 -13.63
CA PHE A 104 -4.24 -3.31 -13.32
C PHE A 104 -5.38 -3.57 -12.34
N SER A 105 -6.23 -4.57 -12.63
CA SER A 105 -7.37 -4.94 -11.76
C SER A 105 -6.93 -5.30 -10.34
N LEU A 106 -5.83 -6.04 -10.21
CA LEU A 106 -5.27 -6.43 -8.92
C LEU A 106 -4.74 -5.22 -8.15
N CYS A 107 -3.88 -4.41 -8.77
CA CYS A 107 -3.30 -3.22 -8.14
C CYS A 107 -4.38 -2.22 -7.73
N LYS A 108 -5.41 -2.02 -8.55
CA LYS A 108 -6.56 -1.18 -8.23
C LYS A 108 -7.31 -1.69 -7.00
N THR A 109 -7.67 -2.98 -6.99
CA THR A 109 -8.35 -3.59 -5.83
C THR A 109 -7.55 -3.43 -4.55
N MET A 110 -6.23 -3.61 -4.61
CA MET A 110 -5.35 -3.42 -3.44
C MET A 110 -5.31 -1.95 -2.99
N CYS A 111 -5.29 -0.98 -3.92
CA CYS A 111 -5.37 0.44 -3.56
C CYS A 111 -6.71 0.78 -2.89
N ASP A 112 -7.83 0.25 -3.41
CA ASP A 112 -9.16 0.48 -2.84
C ASP A 112 -9.24 -0.04 -1.39
N VAL A 113 -8.69 -1.24 -1.14
CA VAL A 113 -8.58 -1.81 0.22
C VAL A 113 -7.72 -0.94 1.13
N ALA A 114 -6.56 -0.47 0.66
CA ALA A 114 -5.69 0.39 1.45
C ALA A 114 -6.33 1.76 1.77
N CYS A 115 -7.13 2.31 0.86
CA CYS A 115 -7.89 3.54 1.10
C CYS A 115 -8.96 3.33 2.17
N ALA A 116 -9.77 2.28 2.02
CA ALA A 116 -10.82 1.96 3.00
C ALA A 116 -10.22 1.72 4.40
N TYR A 117 -9.07 1.05 4.48
CA TYR A 117 -8.35 0.86 5.73
C TYR A 117 -7.88 2.18 6.35
N HIS A 118 -7.31 3.10 5.55
CA HIS A 118 -6.98 4.44 6.05
C HIS A 118 -8.23 5.16 6.56
N GLU A 119 -9.31 5.18 5.80
CA GLU A 119 -10.55 5.88 6.20
C GLU A 119 -11.11 5.34 7.52
N ASP A 120 -11.09 4.02 7.72
CA ASP A 120 -11.54 3.36 8.96
C ASP A 120 -10.67 3.76 10.17
N ILE A 121 -9.34 3.78 10.01
CA ILE A 121 -8.42 4.23 11.08
C ILE A 121 -8.65 5.70 11.43
N TRP A 122 -8.89 6.57 10.44
CA TRP A 122 -9.16 7.99 10.68
C TRP A 122 -10.51 8.23 11.38
N GLN A 123 -11.53 7.41 11.08
CA GLN A 123 -12.81 7.44 11.78
C GLN A 123 -12.67 6.93 13.22
N GLY A 124 -11.93 5.83 13.43
CA GLY A 124 -11.67 5.27 14.75
C GLY A 124 -10.87 6.20 15.68
N ASP A 125 -9.91 6.96 15.14
CA ASP A 125 -9.14 7.95 15.92
C ASP A 125 -10.01 9.15 16.34
N GLN A 126 -10.90 9.63 15.46
CA GLN A 126 -11.88 10.67 15.80
C GLN A 126 -12.89 10.20 16.84
N ASP A 127 -13.48 9.01 16.66
CA ASP A 127 -14.43 8.46 17.62
C ASP A 127 -13.76 8.19 18.98
N GLY A 128 -12.51 7.71 18.99
CA GLY A 128 -11.72 7.53 20.20
C GLY A 128 -11.42 8.84 20.93
N ALA A 129 -11.02 9.88 20.21
CA ALA A 129 -10.75 11.20 20.77
C ALA A 129 -12.01 11.85 21.35
N LEU A 130 -13.14 11.76 20.64
CA LEU A 130 -14.43 12.24 21.12
C LEU A 130 -14.84 11.48 22.38
N ASN A 131 -14.78 10.15 22.37
CA ASN A 131 -15.13 9.33 23.53
C ASN A 131 -14.27 9.68 24.77
N HIS A 132 -12.96 9.90 24.58
CA HIS A 132 -12.08 10.35 25.66
C HIS A 132 -12.47 11.72 26.21
N GLU A 133 -12.84 12.68 25.36
CA GLU A 133 -13.33 14.00 25.78
C GLU A 133 -14.66 13.90 26.55
N TYR A 134 -15.57 13.04 26.10
CA TYR A 134 -16.83 12.76 26.82
C TYR A 134 -16.57 12.14 28.20
N ASP A 135 -15.67 11.16 28.31
CA ASP A 135 -15.31 10.52 29.57
C ASP A 135 -14.68 11.52 30.56
N GLU A 136 -13.80 12.40 30.08
CA GLU A 136 -13.18 13.45 30.89
C GLU A 136 -14.23 14.46 31.42
N PHE A 137 -15.14 14.91 30.56
CA PHE A 137 -16.24 15.81 30.93
C PHE A 137 -17.18 15.16 31.95
N MET A 138 -17.55 13.89 31.74
CA MET A 138 -18.40 13.13 32.65
C MET A 138 -17.72 12.88 34.01
N GLY A 139 -16.40 12.68 34.02
CA GLY A 139 -15.59 12.57 35.23
C GLY A 139 -15.61 13.84 36.08
N GLN A 140 -15.49 15.02 35.46
CA GLN A 140 -15.54 16.31 36.17
C GLN A 140 -16.89 16.60 36.83
N MET A 141 -17.99 16.11 36.24
CA MET A 141 -19.33 16.25 36.82
C MET A 141 -19.65 15.21 37.90
N GLY A 142 -18.73 14.26 38.18
CA GLY A 142 -18.95 13.19 39.15
C GLY A 142 -19.93 12.10 38.68
N LEU A 143 -20.15 11.99 37.36
CA LEU A 143 -21.09 11.05 36.73
C LEU A 143 -20.40 9.88 36.02
N GLY A 144 -19.07 9.75 36.15
CA GLY A 144 -18.28 8.69 35.51
C GLY A 144 -18.73 7.27 35.90
N ALA A 145 -18.68 6.34 34.94
CA ALA A 145 -19.26 5.00 35.05
C ALA A 145 -18.72 4.17 36.25
N PRO A 146 -19.57 3.45 37.00
CA PRO A 146 -19.13 2.45 37.97
C PRO A 146 -18.90 1.12 37.24
N GLY A 147 -17.65 0.76 36.94
CA GLY A 147 -17.43 -0.44 36.14
C GLY A 147 -16.01 -0.96 36.00
N ALA A 148 -15.28 -1.14 37.09
CA ALA A 148 -14.17 -2.10 37.15
C ALA A 148 -13.80 -2.43 38.62
N ALA A 149 -14.67 -3.15 39.32
CA ALA A 149 -14.29 -3.83 40.56
C ALA A 149 -14.85 -5.25 40.54
N GLY A 150 -13.94 -6.23 40.41
CA GLY A 150 -14.16 -7.65 40.68
C GLY A 150 -14.59 -8.48 39.47
N VAL A 151 -13.70 -9.34 38.98
CA VAL A 151 -13.52 -10.72 39.48
C VAL A 151 -12.05 -11.13 39.36
#